data_AF-A0A0T1XHP9-F1
#
_entry.id   AF-A0A0T1XHP9-F1
#
_cell.length_a   1.000
_cell.length_b   1.000
_cell.length_c   1.000
_cell.angle_alpha   90.00
_cell.angle_beta   90.00
_cell.angle_gamma   90.00
#
_symmetry.space_group_name_H-M   'P 1'
#
loop_
_entity.id
_entity.type
_entity.pdbx_description
1 polymer ?
#
loop_
_entity_poly.entity_id
_entity_poly.type
_entity_poly.pdbx_seq_one_letter_code
_entity_poly.pdbx_strand_id
1 'polypeptide(L)'
;MRHARFWTAVTLSLLALKARGVEALGLDFVFNLLFVLGYPSILNLQKTRRAGCRRAGIGTTGRLGQDFGKQELSSMDNRRELKDLRNCLGLTQSAMAAKIGLSLRGYEELEAGRSQVKDLHLFAARYAAFMHVINMGRTDDLPSDLRDVAERLALLLNDEKERNGAGGNEEPRHSDGVNSRESGPRSTTMQAAS
;
A
#
# COMPACT_ATOMS: atom_id res chain seq x y z
N MET A 1 -2.82 26.41 -6.90
CA MET A 1 -1.88 27.10 -7.83
C MET A 1 -0.47 27.34 -7.26
N ARG A 2 -0.25 27.47 -5.94
CA ARG A 2 1.11 27.73 -5.37
C ARG A 2 2.08 26.54 -5.51
N HIS A 3 1.58 25.30 -5.47
CA HIS A 3 2.41 24.10 -5.64
C HIS A 3 3.06 23.99 -7.04
N ALA A 4 2.34 24.35 -8.11
CA ALA A 4 2.85 24.20 -9.47
C ALA A 4 4.12 25.05 -9.73
N ARG A 5 4.19 26.24 -9.14
CA ARG A 5 5.34 27.16 -9.28
C ARG A 5 6.58 26.69 -8.51
N PHE A 6 6.39 26.00 -7.39
CA PHE A 6 7.50 25.46 -6.60
C PHE A 6 8.24 24.37 -7.38
N TRP A 7 7.49 23.46 -8.00
CA TRP A 7 8.07 22.35 -8.76
C TRP A 7 8.80 22.79 -10.04
N THR A 8 8.27 23.80 -10.75
CA THR A 8 8.96 24.36 -11.92
C THR A 8 10.32 24.98 -11.55
N ALA A 9 10.41 25.61 -10.37
CA ALA A 9 11.67 26.16 -9.89
C ALA A 9 12.69 25.05 -9.58
N VAL A 10 12.26 23.98 -8.90
CA VAL A 10 13.12 22.83 -8.58
C VAL A 10 13.65 22.16 -9.85
N THR A 11 12.80 21.94 -10.86
CA THR A 11 13.23 21.34 -12.14
C THR A 11 14.23 22.23 -12.90
N LEU A 12 14.03 23.56 -12.88
CA LEU A 12 14.96 24.50 -13.51
C LEU A 12 16.30 24.57 -12.78
N SER A 13 16.30 24.51 -11.45
CA SER A 13 17.54 24.45 -10.66
C SER A 13 18.34 23.19 -10.93
N LEU A 14 17.68 22.03 -11.04
CA LEU A 14 18.35 20.76 -11.38
C LEU A 14 18.90 20.78 -12.82
N LEU A 15 18.17 21.37 -13.77
CA LEU A 15 18.64 21.53 -15.15
C LEU A 15 19.84 22.49 -15.24
N ALA A 16 19.83 23.58 -14.46
CA ALA A 16 20.95 24.51 -14.38
C ALA A 16 22.19 23.89 -13.71
N LEU A 17 22.00 23.00 -12.73
CA LEU A 17 23.10 22.22 -12.15
C LEU A 17 23.73 21.26 -13.17
N LYS A 18 22.92 20.65 -14.04
CA LYS A 18 23.40 19.77 -15.12
C LYS A 18 24.25 20.52 -16.14
N ALA A 19 23.89 21.76 -16.46
CA ALA A 19 24.68 22.61 -17.36
C ALA A 19 26.07 23.00 -16.81
N ARG A 20 26.31 22.85 -15.49
CA ARG A 20 27.59 23.16 -14.83
C ARG A 20 28.56 21.97 -14.76
N GLY A 21 28.28 20.86 -15.46
CA GLY A 21 29.22 19.74 -15.59
C GLY A 21 29.44 18.94 -14.30
N VAL A 22 28.48 18.98 -13.36
CA VAL A 22 28.52 18.15 -12.15
C VAL A 22 28.08 16.74 -12.51
N GLU A 23 28.98 15.96 -13.12
CA GLU A 23 28.78 14.55 -13.52
C GLU A 23 28.87 13.57 -12.32
N ALA A 24 29.13 14.08 -11.10
CA ALA A 24 29.52 13.25 -9.96
C ALA A 24 28.36 12.60 -9.18
N LEU A 25 27.10 12.96 -9.45
CA LEU A 25 25.94 12.35 -8.79
C LEU A 25 25.07 11.69 -9.85
N GLY A 26 25.19 10.37 -9.95
CA GLY A 26 24.45 9.55 -10.89
C GLY A 26 22.97 9.92 -10.91
N LEU A 27 22.52 10.45 -12.05
CA LEU A 27 21.12 10.83 -12.28
C LEU A 27 20.16 9.68 -11.98
N ASP A 28 20.63 8.44 -12.14
CA ASP A 28 19.89 7.23 -11.82
C ASP A 28 19.46 7.16 -10.34
N PHE A 29 20.25 7.70 -9.41
CA PHE A 29 19.88 7.75 -7.99
C PHE A 29 18.75 8.75 -7.74
N VAL A 30 18.75 9.89 -8.42
CA VAL A 30 17.70 10.92 -8.27
C VAL A 30 16.39 10.44 -8.88
N PHE A 31 16.43 9.77 -10.03
CA PHE A 31 15.24 9.17 -10.64
C PHE A 31 14.68 8.02 -9.79
N ASN A 32 15.54 7.17 -9.24
CA ASN A 32 15.11 6.09 -8.35
C ASN A 32 14.55 6.63 -7.03
N LEU A 33 15.15 7.68 -6.45
CA LEU A 33 14.65 8.33 -5.24
C LEU A 33 13.30 9.04 -5.48
N LEU A 34 13.12 9.74 -6.62
CA LEU A 34 11.82 10.31 -6.99
C LEU A 34 10.75 9.25 -7.25
N PHE A 35 11.14 8.08 -7.76
CA PHE A 35 10.25 6.95 -7.99
C PHE A 35 9.82 6.28 -6.67
N VAL A 36 10.76 6.09 -5.73
CA VAL A 36 10.50 5.55 -4.38
C VAL A 36 9.67 6.51 -3.53
N LEU A 37 9.86 7.83 -3.68
CA LEU A 37 9.07 8.86 -2.97
C LEU A 37 7.67 9.12 -3.58
N GLY A 38 7.22 8.32 -4.54
CA GLY A 38 5.83 8.31 -4.95
C GLY A 38 5.40 9.50 -5.80
N TYR A 39 6.20 9.90 -6.79
CA TYR A 39 5.74 10.75 -7.89
C TYR A 39 5.33 9.89 -9.10
N PRO A 40 4.13 9.27 -9.13
CA PRO A 40 3.63 8.70 -10.36
C PRO A 40 3.29 9.86 -11.31
N SER A 41 4.07 9.98 -12.38
CA SER A 41 3.58 10.27 -13.72
C SER A 41 2.33 11.18 -13.81
N ILE A 42 2.53 12.50 -13.88
CA ILE A 42 1.49 13.50 -14.18
C ILE A 42 0.98 13.38 -15.65
N LEU A 43 1.44 12.39 -16.42
CA LEU A 43 1.12 12.24 -17.84
C LEU A 43 0.50 10.87 -18.20
N ASN A 44 -0.52 10.42 -17.47
CA ASN A 44 -1.46 9.44 -18.03
C ASN A 44 -2.89 9.56 -17.48
N LEU A 45 -3.40 10.79 -17.43
CA LEU A 45 -4.82 11.06 -17.18
C LEU A 45 -5.63 11.00 -18.50
N GLN A 46 -5.43 9.95 -19.30
CA GLN A 46 -6.29 9.68 -20.45
C GLN A 46 -7.41 8.74 -20.04
N LYS A 47 -8.54 9.35 -19.66
CA LYS A 47 -9.88 8.92 -20.06
C LYS A 47 -10.17 7.42 -19.94
N THR A 48 -10.02 6.85 -18.74
CA THR A 48 -10.64 5.55 -18.46
C THR A 48 -12.16 5.77 -18.41
N ARG A 49 -12.82 5.46 -19.54
CA ARG A 49 -14.27 5.35 -19.60
C ARG A 49 -14.71 4.38 -18.49
N ARG A 50 -15.73 4.78 -17.74
CA ARG A 50 -16.44 4.03 -16.69
C ARG A 50 -16.81 2.62 -17.17
N ALA A 51 -15.88 1.69 -17.12
CA ALA A 51 -16.18 0.27 -17.13
C ALA A 51 -16.55 -0.07 -15.69
N GLY A 52 -17.80 0.22 -15.32
CA GLY A 52 -18.33 -0.33 -14.07
C GLY A 52 -18.14 -1.84 -14.13
N CYS A 53 -17.36 -2.39 -13.19
CA CYS A 53 -17.23 -3.83 -13.01
C CYS A 53 -18.62 -4.39 -12.71
N ARG A 54 -19.35 -4.75 -13.78
CA ARG A 54 -20.65 -5.41 -13.67
C ARG A 54 -20.39 -6.81 -13.13
N ARG A 55 -20.56 -6.94 -11.81
CA ARG A 55 -20.99 -8.11 -11.06
C ARG A 55 -20.91 -9.43 -11.86
N ALA A 56 -19.70 -9.98 -12.01
CA ALA A 56 -19.55 -11.39 -12.31
C ALA A 56 -19.87 -12.13 -11.00
N GLY A 57 -21.00 -12.83 -10.96
CA GLY A 57 -21.44 -13.57 -9.76
C GLY A 57 -20.43 -14.67 -9.42
N ILE A 58 -19.60 -14.42 -8.41
CA ILE A 58 -18.72 -15.43 -7.83
C ILE A 58 -19.59 -16.30 -6.92
N GLY A 59 -19.93 -17.50 -7.41
CA GLY A 59 -20.66 -18.50 -6.65
C GLY A 59 -19.80 -19.03 -5.52
N THR A 60 -20.10 -18.63 -4.28
CA THR A 60 -19.52 -19.17 -3.06
C THR A 60 -20.09 -20.56 -2.76
N THR A 61 -19.65 -21.58 -3.49
CA THR A 61 -19.95 -22.97 -3.12
C THR A 61 -18.95 -23.44 -2.07
N GLY A 62 -19.39 -23.45 -0.81
CA GLY A 62 -18.72 -24.14 0.27
C GLY A 62 -18.68 -25.65 0.02
N ARG A 63 -17.48 -26.23 0.07
CA ARG A 63 -17.29 -27.67 0.31
C ARG A 63 -15.87 -27.94 0.79
N LEU A 64 -15.72 -28.15 2.10
CA LEU A 64 -14.54 -28.72 2.72
C LEU A 64 -14.55 -30.23 2.42
N GLY A 65 -13.73 -30.65 1.47
CA GLY A 65 -13.53 -32.06 1.14
C GLY A 65 -13.25 -32.26 -0.35
N GLN A 66 -12.18 -33.00 -0.66
CA GLN A 66 -11.74 -33.49 -1.97
C GLN A 66 -11.04 -32.48 -2.89
N ASP A 67 -9.97 -32.78 -3.65
CA ASP A 67 -9.06 -33.92 -3.79
C ASP A 67 -7.92 -33.44 -4.72
N PHE A 68 -6.78 -34.13 -4.70
CA PHE A 68 -5.48 -33.80 -5.32
C PHE A 68 -5.42 -33.71 -6.87
N GLY A 69 -6.56 -33.53 -7.55
CA GLY A 69 -6.67 -33.37 -9.01
C GLY A 69 -7.04 -31.96 -9.51
N LYS A 70 -7.14 -30.95 -8.62
CA LYS A 70 -7.67 -29.61 -8.93
C LYS A 70 -6.67 -28.59 -9.52
N GLN A 71 -5.41 -28.95 -9.74
CA GLN A 71 -4.37 -27.96 -10.06
C GLN A 71 -4.55 -27.31 -11.45
N GLU A 72 -5.03 -28.05 -12.47
CA GLU A 72 -5.18 -27.45 -13.80
C GLU A 72 -6.42 -26.53 -13.93
N LEU A 73 -7.55 -26.90 -13.31
CA LEU A 73 -8.74 -26.05 -13.32
C LEU A 73 -8.49 -24.73 -12.55
N SER A 74 -7.76 -24.82 -11.43
CA SER A 74 -7.35 -23.66 -10.63
C SER A 74 -6.49 -22.67 -11.44
N SER A 75 -5.56 -23.17 -12.28
CA SER A 75 -4.64 -22.28 -13.02
C SER A 75 -5.33 -21.41 -14.08
N MET A 76 -6.40 -21.90 -14.72
CA MET A 76 -7.18 -21.13 -15.70
C MET A 76 -7.96 -20.00 -15.03
N ASP A 77 -8.51 -20.27 -13.85
CA ASP A 77 -9.25 -19.29 -13.05
C ASP A 77 -8.31 -18.23 -12.48
N ASN A 78 -7.13 -18.60 -11.99
CA ASN A 78 -6.14 -17.67 -11.45
C ASN A 78 -5.68 -16.61 -12.47
N ARG A 79 -5.47 -17.00 -13.73
CA ARG A 79 -5.09 -16.05 -14.79
C ARG A 79 -6.21 -15.06 -15.07
N ARG A 80 -7.45 -15.53 -15.13
CA ARG A 80 -8.61 -14.67 -15.36
C ARG A 80 -8.78 -13.69 -14.21
N GLU A 81 -8.64 -14.17 -12.98
CA GLU A 81 -8.70 -13.33 -11.78
C GLU A 81 -7.62 -12.24 -11.79
N LEU A 82 -6.37 -12.57 -12.13
CA LEU A 82 -5.29 -11.59 -12.23
C LEU A 82 -5.60 -10.47 -13.22
N LYS A 83 -6.18 -10.83 -14.37
CA LYS A 83 -6.59 -9.88 -15.42
C LYS A 83 -7.79 -9.04 -14.99
N ASP A 84 -8.76 -9.65 -14.32
CA ASP A 84 -9.97 -8.98 -13.83
C ASP A 84 -9.63 -7.97 -12.73
N LEU A 85 -8.72 -8.32 -11.81
CA LEU A 85 -8.17 -7.39 -10.82
C LEU A 85 -7.54 -6.17 -11.49
N ARG A 86 -6.67 -6.38 -12.49
CA ARG A 86 -6.05 -5.26 -13.22
C ARG A 86 -7.09 -4.37 -13.91
N ASN A 87 -8.08 -4.98 -14.55
CA ASN A 87 -9.11 -4.26 -15.28
C ASN A 87 -10.04 -3.46 -14.34
N CYS A 88 -10.42 -4.00 -13.18
CA CYS A 88 -11.24 -3.27 -12.22
C CYS A 88 -10.51 -2.05 -11.64
N LEU A 89 -9.19 -2.12 -11.48
CA LEU A 89 -8.37 -0.97 -11.06
C LEU A 89 -8.09 0.03 -12.20
N GLY A 90 -8.44 -0.31 -13.44
CA GLY A 90 -8.11 0.52 -14.61
C GLY A 90 -6.61 0.68 -14.85
N LEU A 91 -5.79 -0.28 -14.40
CA LEU A 91 -4.34 -0.23 -14.52
C LEU A 91 -3.85 -0.80 -15.85
N THR A 92 -2.77 -0.23 -16.38
CA THR A 92 -2.01 -0.83 -17.49
C THR A 92 -1.25 -2.07 -17.00
N GLN A 93 -0.85 -2.95 -17.92
CA GLN A 93 -0.01 -4.11 -17.59
C GLN A 93 1.31 -3.69 -16.92
N SER A 94 1.95 -2.64 -17.42
CA SER A 94 3.18 -2.09 -16.84
C SER A 94 3.02 -1.56 -15.42
N ALA A 95 1.92 -0.84 -15.15
CA ALA A 95 1.64 -0.32 -13.82
C ALA A 95 1.34 -1.44 -12.81
N MET A 96 0.59 -2.46 -13.24
CA MET A 96 0.30 -3.62 -12.40
C MET A 96 1.56 -4.44 -12.13
N ALA A 97 2.38 -4.71 -13.15
CA ALA A 97 3.65 -5.42 -13.03
C ALA A 97 4.59 -4.73 -12.01
N ALA A 98 4.72 -3.41 -12.09
CA ALA A 98 5.52 -2.63 -11.15
C ALA A 98 5.00 -2.75 -9.70
N LYS A 99 3.68 -2.74 -9.49
CA LYS A 99 3.08 -2.85 -8.16
C LYS A 99 3.27 -4.22 -7.50
N ILE A 100 3.27 -5.30 -8.29
CA ILE A 100 3.46 -6.67 -7.79
C ILE A 100 4.93 -7.12 -7.79
N GLY A 101 5.85 -6.27 -8.25
CA GLY A 101 7.29 -6.57 -8.28
C GLY A 101 7.71 -7.54 -9.37
N LEU A 102 7.02 -7.54 -10.52
CA LEU A 102 7.39 -8.34 -11.70
C LEU A 102 7.93 -7.47 -12.84
N SER A 103 8.78 -8.05 -13.68
CA SER A 103 9.12 -7.43 -14.96
C SER A 103 7.88 -7.37 -15.86
N LEU A 104 7.79 -6.36 -16.74
CA LEU A 104 6.68 -6.24 -17.69
C LEU A 104 6.50 -7.53 -18.50
N ARG A 105 7.61 -8.06 -19.05
CA ARG A 105 7.61 -9.31 -19.82
C ARG A 105 7.11 -10.50 -18.99
N GLY A 106 7.53 -10.61 -17.73
CA GLY A 106 7.07 -11.68 -16.84
C GLY A 106 5.57 -11.61 -16.58
N TYR A 107 5.04 -10.40 -16.39
CA TYR A 107 3.60 -10.20 -16.24
C TYR A 107 2.80 -10.52 -17.51
N GLU A 108 3.30 -10.12 -18.68
CA GLU A 108 2.69 -10.45 -19.97
C GLU A 108 2.64 -11.96 -20.23
N GLU A 109 3.69 -12.69 -19.85
CA GLU A 109 3.72 -14.16 -19.95
C GLU A 109 2.69 -14.83 -19.04
N LEU A 110 2.46 -14.28 -17.84
CA LEU A 110 1.40 -14.73 -16.93
C LEU A 110 0.00 -14.47 -17.51
N GLU A 111 -0.28 -13.26 -18.01
CA GLU A 111 -1.58 -12.93 -18.62
C GLU A 111 -1.82 -13.69 -19.94
N ALA A 112 -0.77 -13.96 -20.72
CA ALA A 112 -0.85 -14.75 -21.95
C ALA A 112 -1.00 -16.26 -21.68
N GLY A 113 -0.79 -16.72 -20.44
CA GLY A 113 -0.78 -18.14 -20.08
C GLY A 113 0.43 -18.89 -20.61
N ARG A 114 1.52 -18.20 -20.96
CA ARG A 114 2.82 -18.82 -21.26
C ARG A 114 3.53 -19.29 -19.99
N SER A 115 3.22 -18.65 -18.86
CA SER A 115 3.72 -18.97 -17.53
C SER A 115 2.56 -19.26 -16.58
N GLN A 116 2.75 -20.23 -15.67
CA GLN A 116 1.73 -20.60 -14.68
C GLN A 116 1.57 -19.50 -13.62
N VAL A 117 0.31 -19.11 -13.35
CA VAL A 117 -0.02 -18.16 -12.29
C VAL A 117 -0.04 -18.88 -10.94
N LYS A 118 0.99 -18.65 -10.13
CA LYS A 118 1.08 -19.12 -8.75
C LYS A 118 0.22 -18.26 -7.82
N ASP A 119 -0.24 -18.84 -6.72
CA ASP A 119 -1.05 -18.16 -5.70
C ASP A 119 -0.35 -16.90 -5.14
N LEU A 120 0.98 -16.93 -5.04
CA LEU A 120 1.78 -15.77 -4.63
C LEU A 120 1.58 -14.55 -5.55
N HIS A 121 1.39 -14.76 -6.85
CA HIS A 121 1.11 -13.67 -7.80
C HIS A 121 -0.27 -13.06 -7.56
N LEU A 122 -1.27 -13.89 -7.26
CA LEU A 122 -2.61 -13.42 -6.92
C LEU A 122 -2.62 -12.67 -5.58
N PHE A 123 -1.91 -13.19 -4.58
CA PHE A 123 -1.76 -12.50 -3.30
C PHE A 123 -1.12 -11.12 -3.49
N ALA A 124 -0.03 -11.03 -4.25
CA ALA A 124 0.63 -9.77 -4.58
C ALA A 124 -0.31 -8.82 -5.35
N ALA A 125 -1.09 -9.34 -6.31
CA ALA A 125 -2.06 -8.56 -7.07
C ALA A 125 -3.21 -8.00 -6.22
N ARG A 126 -3.77 -8.81 -5.33
CA ARG A 126 -4.81 -8.39 -4.38
C ARG A 126 -4.27 -7.35 -3.40
N TYR A 127 -3.06 -7.54 -2.88
CA TYR A 127 -2.40 -6.55 -2.03
C TYR A 127 -2.14 -5.23 -2.79
N ALA A 128 -1.66 -5.31 -4.02
CA ALA A 128 -1.48 -4.15 -4.89
C ALA A 128 -2.80 -3.39 -5.15
N ALA A 129 -3.90 -4.12 -5.33
CA ALA A 129 -5.25 -3.56 -5.47
C ALA A 129 -5.67 -2.78 -4.22
N PHE A 130 -5.49 -3.39 -3.05
CA PHE A 130 -5.79 -2.80 -1.75
C PHE A 130 -5.02 -1.49 -1.52
N MET A 131 -3.70 -1.53 -1.70
CA MET A 131 -2.84 -0.35 -1.58
C MET A 131 -3.20 0.74 -2.60
N HIS A 132 -3.58 0.35 -3.82
CA HIS A 132 -3.98 1.30 -4.84
C HIS A 132 -5.24 2.08 -4.45
N VAL A 133 -6.24 1.37 -3.93
CA VAL A 133 -7.51 1.95 -3.49
C VAL A 133 -7.33 2.83 -2.25
N ILE A 134 -6.51 2.42 -1.28
CA ILE A 134 -6.15 3.25 -0.13
C ILE A 134 -5.55 4.57 -0.58
N ASN A 135 -4.59 4.52 -1.51
CA ASN A 135 -3.94 5.73 -2.03
C ASN A 135 -4.89 6.64 -2.82
N MET A 136 -5.95 6.10 -3.41
CA MET A 136 -6.99 6.87 -4.11
C MET A 136 -8.10 7.37 -3.19
N GLY A 137 -8.26 6.79 -2.00
CA GLY A 137 -9.40 7.05 -1.11
C GLY A 137 -10.74 6.59 -1.69
N ARG A 138 -10.76 5.54 -2.53
CA ARG A 138 -11.96 5.04 -3.22
C ARG A 138 -12.20 3.56 -2.98
N THR A 139 -12.83 3.24 -1.85
CA THR A 139 -13.15 1.86 -1.47
C THR A 139 -14.13 1.16 -2.42
N ASP A 140 -14.87 1.92 -3.23
CA ASP A 140 -15.85 1.39 -4.18
C ASP A 140 -15.25 0.63 -5.37
N ASP A 141 -13.98 0.85 -5.67
CA ASP A 141 -13.29 0.18 -6.79
C ASP A 141 -12.70 -1.19 -6.37
N LEU A 142 -12.86 -1.57 -5.10
CA LEU A 142 -12.33 -2.82 -4.55
C LEU A 142 -13.24 -4.02 -4.95
N PRO A 143 -12.64 -5.16 -5.34
CA PRO A 143 -13.34 -6.45 -5.44
C PRO A 143 -14.14 -6.76 -4.18
N SER A 144 -15.29 -7.43 -4.32
CA SER A 144 -16.22 -7.66 -3.21
C SER A 144 -15.62 -8.45 -2.05
N ASP A 145 -14.82 -9.47 -2.38
CA ASP A 145 -14.10 -10.28 -1.40
C ASP A 145 -13.12 -9.46 -0.56
N LEU A 146 -12.41 -8.52 -1.19
CA LEU A 146 -11.51 -7.62 -0.49
C LEU A 146 -12.25 -6.51 0.28
N ARG A 147 -13.42 -6.09 -0.20
CA ARG A 147 -14.26 -5.09 0.46
C ARG A 147 -14.77 -5.60 1.80
N ASP A 148 -15.26 -6.84 1.83
CA ASP A 148 -15.75 -7.46 3.07
C ASP A 148 -14.64 -7.53 4.13
N VAL A 149 -13.41 -7.83 3.72
CA VAL A 149 -12.24 -7.85 4.61
C VAL A 149 -11.89 -6.44 5.10
N ALA A 150 -11.91 -5.45 4.21
CA ALA A 150 -11.64 -4.06 4.55
C ALA A 150 -12.66 -3.51 5.56
N GLU A 151 -13.94 -3.79 5.36
CA GLU A 151 -15.03 -3.38 6.25
C GLU A 151 -14.91 -4.04 7.62
N ARG A 152 -14.62 -5.34 7.68
CA ARG A 152 -14.37 -6.04 8.95
C ARG A 152 -13.19 -5.45 9.72
N LEU A 153 -12.09 -5.14 9.03
CA LEU A 153 -10.95 -4.48 9.66
C LEU A 153 -11.30 -3.07 10.15
N ALA A 154 -12.08 -2.32 9.39
CA ALA A 154 -12.53 -0.98 9.79
C ALA A 154 -13.39 -1.02 11.06
N LEU A 155 -14.27 -2.01 11.20
CA LEU A 155 -15.06 -2.22 12.42
C LEU A 155 -14.16 -2.50 13.64
N LEU A 156 -13.20 -3.42 13.51
CA LEU A 156 -12.27 -3.76 14.60
C LEU A 156 -11.45 -2.54 15.07
N LEU A 157 -10.99 -1.72 14.13
CA LEU A 157 -10.23 -0.51 14.47
C LEU A 157 -11.08 0.57 15.16
N ASN A 158 -12.36 0.66 14.81
CA ASN A 158 -13.29 1.57 15.49
C ASN A 158 -13.56 1.12 16.92
N ASP A 159 -13.76 -0.18 17.15
CA ASP A 159 -13.94 -0.75 18.49
C ASP A 159 -12.74 -0.46 19.40
N GLU A 160 -11.52 -0.58 18.87
CA GLU A 160 -10.29 -0.24 19.62
C GLU A 160 -10.19 1.25 19.94
N LYS A 161 -10.60 2.11 19.00
CA LYS A 161 -10.63 3.56 19.21
C LYS A 161 -11.60 3.97 20.31
N GLU A 162 -12.77 3.33 20.39
CA GLU A 162 -13.74 3.60 21.45
C GLU A 162 -13.22 3.17 22.83
N ARG A 163 -12.55 2.00 22.91
CA ARG A 163 -11.91 1.53 24.15
C ARG A 163 -10.81 2.47 24.63
N ASN A 164 -10.00 3.01 23.71
CA ASN A 164 -8.91 3.91 24.04
C ASN A 164 -9.38 5.35 24.30
N GLY A 165 -10.45 5.79 23.63
CA GLY A 165 -10.99 7.16 23.75
C GLY A 165 -11.80 7.39 25.03
N ALA A 166 -12.42 6.35 25.60
CA ALA A 166 -13.23 6.47 26.81
C ALA A 166 -12.40 6.79 28.09
N GLY A 167 -11.07 6.63 28.07
CA GLY A 167 -10.20 6.88 29.22
C GLY A 167 -9.48 8.24 29.24
N GLY A 168 -9.70 9.11 28.24
CA GLY A 168 -8.84 10.29 28.00
C GLY A 168 -9.26 11.63 28.62
N ASN A 169 -10.47 11.73 29.20
CA ASN A 169 -10.98 12.97 29.79
C ASN A 169 -11.21 12.86 31.31
N GLU A 170 -10.57 11.90 31.98
CA GLU A 170 -10.29 12.08 33.39
C GLU A 170 -9.16 13.11 33.49
N GLU A 171 -9.54 14.39 33.32
CA GLU A 171 -8.75 15.53 33.72
C GLU A 171 -8.19 15.18 35.10
N PRO A 172 -6.85 15.15 35.27
CA PRO A 172 -6.26 14.77 36.53
C PRO A 172 -6.83 15.72 37.55
N ARG A 173 -7.77 15.24 38.37
CA ARG A 173 -8.26 15.95 39.53
C ARG A 173 -7.01 16.12 40.35
N HIS A 174 -6.47 17.33 40.28
CA HIS A 174 -5.32 17.77 41.03
C HIS A 174 -5.73 17.55 42.49
N SER A 175 -5.37 16.39 43.00
CA SER A 175 -5.55 16.08 44.40
C SER A 175 -4.50 16.94 45.07
N ASP A 176 -4.93 18.12 45.50
CA ASP A 176 -4.27 18.93 46.52
C ASP A 176 -4.24 18.10 47.81
N GLY A 177 -3.40 17.08 47.79
CA GLY A 177 -3.13 16.15 48.86
C GLY A 177 -1.75 16.45 49.38
N VAL A 178 -1.66 17.58 50.08
CA VAL A 178 -0.58 17.90 51.00
C VAL A 178 -0.24 16.68 51.86
N ASN A 179 0.97 16.13 51.73
CA ASN A 179 1.72 15.76 52.92
C ASN A 179 3.22 15.73 52.65
N SER A 180 3.82 16.84 53.07
CA SER A 180 5.16 17.03 53.57
C SER A 180 5.76 15.81 54.29
N ARG A 181 7.11 15.77 54.25
CA ARG A 181 8.06 14.92 55.02
C ARG A 181 8.43 13.65 54.25
N GLU A 182 9.69 13.31 54.02
CA GLU A 182 10.86 13.56 54.85
C GLU A 182 12.15 13.38 54.04
N SER A 183 13.09 14.26 54.33
CA SER A 183 14.43 14.36 53.79
C SER A 183 15.28 13.13 54.13
N GLY A 184 16.09 12.65 53.20
CA GLY A 184 17.17 11.72 53.50
C GLY A 184 18.26 11.74 52.43
N PRO A 185 19.46 12.28 52.71
CA PRO A 185 20.61 12.11 51.84
C PRO A 185 21.20 10.72 52.08
N ARG A 186 21.17 9.83 51.08
CA ARG A 186 22.00 8.63 51.09
C ARG A 186 23.15 8.75 50.10
N SER A 187 24.28 9.12 50.72
CA SER A 187 25.66 8.87 50.34
C SER A 187 25.87 7.85 49.21
N THR A 188 26.65 8.30 48.23
CA THR A 188 27.99 7.78 47.94
C THR A 188 28.15 6.26 47.91
N THR A 189 28.56 5.70 46.77
CA THR A 189 29.85 5.00 46.62
C THR A 189 30.11 4.75 45.12
N MET A 190 31.23 5.28 44.62
CA MET A 190 31.82 4.91 43.35
C MET A 190 32.41 3.51 43.44
N GLN A 191 32.23 2.68 42.41
CA GLN A 191 33.23 1.64 42.12
C GLN A 191 33.31 1.41 40.61
N ALA A 192 34.41 1.89 40.06
CA ALA A 192 34.95 1.47 38.79
C ALA A 192 35.58 0.07 38.96
N ALA A 193 35.36 -0.81 38.00
CA ALA A 193 36.19 -1.99 37.82
C ALA A 193 36.38 -2.23 36.32
N SER A 194 37.65 -2.42 35.99
CA SER A 194 38.26 -2.65 34.68
C SER A 194 37.90 -4.00 34.06
#